data_AF-M3S0S7-F1
#
_entry.id   AF-M3S0S7-F1
#
_cell.length_a   1.000
_cell.length_b   1.000
_cell.length_c   1.000
_cell.angle_alpha   90.00
_cell.angle_beta   90.00
_cell.angle_gamma   90.00
#
_symmetry.space_group_name_H-M   'P 1'
#
loop_
_entity.id
_entity.type
_entity.pdbx_description
1 polymer ?
#
loop_
_entity_poly.entity_id
_entity_poly.type
_entity_poly.pdbx_seq_one_letter_code
_entity_poly.pdbx_strand_id
1 'polypeptide(L)'
;MSCDRVKQIITLFQQQSPVQAAETVFRSILTNETDPACLPIMTTMTALYSAIQNIDVNKYESKELTRYVYKLVSVNCQTIKAAIIYKEPQLLKYEEPLLIGVLDNVAKMVGPKHYALFLQKNKEKDNEFIIHQKKFAQLNLRELLQISPNHFPFTNTYDQAMTLLNMIEKSTNASSMLNRLVDVQQEINHSLEIVYGEVPTSFDADALLSILQFLLIRSKIQHPFSIIKFIESHFTSKDYSTQYGFSLTTFTIAAESILQITGNADPRSTVLNDSPLLNTKITSFTPSPKLSLPLHFMVASGMVDSQMVMKYF
;
A
#
# COMPACT_ATOMS: atom_id res chain seq x y z
N MET A 1 -1.72 -29.70 32.49
CA MET A 1 -2.54 -28.83 31.62
C MET A 1 -3.97 -29.34 31.68
N SER A 2 -4.98 -28.48 31.84
CA SER A 2 -6.36 -28.93 32.08
C SER A 2 -6.97 -29.55 30.82
N CYS A 3 -7.75 -30.62 31.01
CA CYS A 3 -8.51 -31.30 29.95
C CYS A 3 -9.49 -30.35 29.23
N ASP A 4 -9.84 -29.22 29.86
CA ASP A 4 -10.84 -28.27 29.35
C ASP A 4 -10.31 -27.38 28.22
N ARG A 5 -9.03 -27.00 28.25
CA ARG A 5 -8.44 -26.18 27.19
C ARG A 5 -8.34 -26.94 25.86
N VAL A 6 -7.92 -28.20 25.91
CA VAL A 6 -7.86 -29.05 24.72
C VAL A 6 -9.24 -29.27 24.12
N LYS A 7 -10.27 -29.45 24.97
CA LYS A 7 -11.66 -29.49 24.53
C LYS A 7 -12.09 -28.17 23.88
N GLN A 8 -11.77 -27.02 24.46
CA GLN A 8 -12.08 -25.72 23.88
C GLN A 8 -11.46 -25.55 22.48
N ILE A 9 -10.21 -25.95 22.30
CA ILE A 9 -9.53 -25.85 21.01
C ILE A 9 -10.14 -26.80 19.98
N ILE A 10 -10.43 -28.04 20.35
CA ILE A 10 -11.12 -28.98 19.45
C ILE A 10 -12.50 -28.45 19.05
N THR A 11 -13.24 -27.88 19.99
CA THR A 11 -14.53 -27.24 19.74
C THR A 11 -14.39 -26.06 18.77
N LEU A 12 -13.34 -25.24 18.87
CA LEU A 12 -13.06 -24.16 17.91
C LEU A 12 -12.88 -24.70 16.49
N PHE A 13 -12.10 -25.77 16.31
CA PHE A 13 -11.92 -26.42 15.01
C PHE A 13 -13.19 -27.11 14.48
N GLN A 14 -14.18 -27.39 15.33
CA GLN A 14 -15.49 -27.91 14.91
C GLN A 14 -16.49 -26.81 14.55
N GLN A 15 -16.34 -25.61 15.13
CA GLN A 15 -17.27 -24.50 14.98
C GLN A 15 -16.85 -23.48 13.90
N GLN A 16 -15.55 -23.41 13.59
CA GLN A 16 -14.99 -22.45 12.63
C GLN A 16 -14.32 -23.16 11.46
N SER A 17 -14.03 -22.40 10.39
CA SER A 17 -13.11 -22.92 9.36
C SER A 17 -11.74 -23.24 9.99
N PRO A 18 -11.05 -24.31 9.57
CA PRO A 18 -9.80 -24.74 10.20
C PRO A 18 -8.72 -23.66 10.30
N VAL A 19 -8.66 -22.74 9.31
CA VAL A 19 -7.71 -21.61 9.33
C VAL A 19 -8.09 -20.56 10.38
N GLN A 20 -9.37 -20.18 10.46
CA GLN A 20 -9.84 -19.22 11.48
C GLN A 20 -9.68 -19.77 12.91
N ALA A 21 -9.93 -21.08 13.08
CA ALA A 21 -9.67 -21.76 14.35
C ALA A 21 -8.18 -21.68 14.71
N ALA A 22 -7.29 -21.95 13.76
CA ALA A 22 -5.84 -21.84 13.96
C ALA A 22 -5.37 -20.42 14.32
N GLU A 23 -5.91 -19.40 13.65
CA GLU A 23 -5.62 -18.00 13.98
C GLU A 23 -6.07 -17.67 15.43
N THR A 24 -7.26 -18.13 15.81
CA THR A 24 -7.81 -17.93 17.16
C THR A 24 -6.95 -18.61 18.22
N VAL A 25 -6.50 -19.85 17.95
CA VAL A 25 -5.60 -20.60 18.84
C VAL A 25 -4.29 -19.84 19.01
N PHE A 26 -3.64 -19.45 17.92
CA PHE A 26 -2.38 -18.71 17.97
C PHE A 26 -2.50 -17.41 18.79
N ARG A 27 -3.56 -16.63 18.56
CA ARG A 27 -3.81 -15.40 19.33
C ARG A 27 -4.08 -15.67 20.80
N SER A 28 -4.87 -16.70 21.11
CA SER A 28 -5.18 -17.08 22.49
C SER A 28 -3.93 -17.41 23.29
N ILE A 29 -2.97 -18.11 22.65
CA ILE A 29 -1.67 -18.45 23.24
C ILE A 29 -0.87 -17.17 23.53
N LEU A 30 -0.80 -16.25 22.57
CA LEU A 30 -0.07 -14.98 22.75
C LEU A 30 -0.67 -14.07 23.83
N THR A 31 -1.99 -14.11 24.02
CA THR A 31 -2.68 -13.31 25.05
C THR A 31 -2.67 -13.96 26.44
N ASN A 32 -2.20 -15.20 26.56
CA ASN A 32 -2.15 -15.93 27.82
C ASN A 32 -0.68 -16.24 28.19
N GLU A 33 -0.08 -15.42 29.03
CA GLU A 33 1.32 -15.60 29.45
C GLU A 33 1.57 -16.90 30.23
N THR A 34 0.52 -17.49 30.81
CA THR A 34 0.63 -18.79 31.53
C THR A 34 0.65 -19.99 30.58
N ASP A 35 0.46 -19.76 29.30
CA ASP A 35 0.48 -20.77 28.27
C ASP A 35 1.88 -21.36 28.07
N PRO A 36 2.04 -22.69 28.14
CA PRO A 36 3.34 -23.31 27.99
C PRO A 36 3.97 -23.17 26.60
N ALA A 37 3.19 -22.79 25.58
CA ALA A 37 3.69 -22.47 24.24
C ALA A 37 4.01 -20.97 24.07
N CYS A 38 3.51 -20.08 24.94
CA CYS A 38 3.69 -18.63 24.78
C CYS A 38 5.16 -18.21 24.83
N LEU A 39 5.91 -18.63 25.86
CA LEU A 39 7.33 -18.26 25.98
C LEU A 39 8.17 -18.70 24.76
N PRO A 40 8.14 -19.96 24.30
CA PRO A 40 8.83 -20.37 23.07
C PRO A 40 8.45 -19.56 21.83
N ILE A 41 7.16 -19.22 21.66
CA ILE A 41 6.68 -18.42 20.54
C ILE A 41 7.25 -16.99 20.64
N MET A 42 7.17 -16.36 21.81
CA MET A 42 7.69 -15.00 22.02
C MET A 42 9.20 -14.93 21.82
N THR A 43 9.96 -15.94 22.27
CA THR A 43 11.40 -16.03 21.99
C THR A 43 11.67 -16.13 20.49
N THR A 44 10.92 -16.97 19.77
CA THR A 44 11.05 -17.14 18.31
C THR A 44 10.70 -15.83 17.57
N MET A 45 9.62 -15.16 17.95
CA MET A 45 9.21 -13.88 17.36
C MET A 45 10.24 -12.77 17.62
N THR A 46 10.82 -12.73 18.82
CA THR A 46 11.87 -11.76 19.16
C THR A 46 13.13 -11.98 18.32
N ALA A 47 13.53 -13.25 18.15
CA ALA A 47 14.66 -13.62 17.29
C ALA A 47 14.39 -13.27 15.82
N LEU A 48 13.17 -13.54 15.32
CA LEU A 48 12.74 -13.17 13.97
C LEU A 48 12.82 -11.64 13.76
N TYR A 49 12.31 -10.84 14.69
CA TYR A 49 12.38 -9.38 14.59
C TYR A 49 13.82 -8.86 14.58
N SER A 50 14.67 -9.42 15.44
CA SER A 50 16.09 -9.07 15.46
C SER A 50 16.78 -9.46 14.14
N ALA A 51 16.48 -10.65 13.61
CA ALA A 51 17.03 -11.11 12.33
C ALA A 51 16.63 -10.20 11.17
N ILE A 52 15.35 -9.80 11.10
CA ILE A 52 14.84 -8.89 10.07
C ILE A 52 15.47 -7.50 10.20
N GLN A 53 15.54 -6.96 11.41
CA GLN A 53 16.10 -5.62 11.65
C GLN A 53 17.58 -5.51 11.28
N ASN A 54 18.33 -6.61 11.38
CA ASN A 54 19.76 -6.66 11.06
C ASN A 54 20.06 -7.07 9.61
N ILE A 55 19.05 -7.14 8.74
CA ILE A 55 19.28 -7.41 7.31
C ILE A 55 20.05 -6.24 6.69
N ASP A 56 21.19 -6.56 6.07
CA ASP A 56 21.91 -5.62 5.22
C ASP A 56 21.16 -5.45 3.89
N VAL A 57 20.36 -4.40 3.80
CA VAL A 57 19.47 -4.11 2.65
C VAL A 57 20.22 -3.84 1.34
N ASN A 58 21.51 -3.53 1.40
CA ASN A 58 22.33 -3.25 0.22
C ASN A 58 22.75 -4.52 -0.52
N LYS A 59 22.67 -5.69 0.14
CA LYS A 59 23.00 -6.99 -0.47
C LYS A 59 21.92 -7.57 -1.36
N TYR A 60 20.72 -6.99 -1.36
CA TYR A 60 19.54 -7.58 -1.99
C TYR A 60 18.85 -6.59 -2.92
N GLU A 61 18.43 -7.07 -4.09
CA GLU A 61 17.40 -6.40 -4.88
C GLU A 61 16.05 -6.42 -4.17
N SER A 62 15.14 -5.49 -4.48
CA SER A 62 13.86 -5.36 -3.76
C SER A 62 13.03 -6.65 -3.71
N LYS A 63 12.95 -7.39 -4.84
CA LYS A 63 12.23 -8.68 -4.88
C LYS A 63 12.94 -9.78 -4.10
N GLU A 64 14.27 -9.78 -4.12
CA GLU A 64 15.07 -10.75 -3.37
C GLU A 64 14.98 -10.51 -1.87
N LEU A 65 14.99 -9.24 -1.46
CA LEU A 65 14.79 -8.83 -0.07
C LEU A 65 13.46 -9.33 0.47
N THR A 66 12.36 -9.12 -0.27
CA THR A 66 11.03 -9.63 0.12
C THR A 66 11.00 -11.15 0.20
N ARG A 67 11.59 -11.86 -0.78
CA ARG A 67 11.71 -13.33 -0.73
C ARG A 67 12.50 -13.81 0.49
N TYR A 68 13.59 -13.11 0.82
CA TYR A 68 14.43 -13.45 1.97
C TYR A 68 13.66 -13.26 3.29
N VAL A 69 12.93 -12.15 3.44
CA VAL A 69 12.07 -11.93 4.61
C VAL A 69 11.00 -13.02 4.72
N TYR A 70 10.33 -13.40 3.63
CA TYR A 70 9.34 -14.48 3.65
C TYR A 70 9.95 -15.84 3.97
N LYS A 71 11.17 -16.12 3.52
CA LYS A 71 11.90 -17.32 3.94
C LYS A 71 12.15 -17.33 5.45
N LEU A 72 12.57 -16.20 6.03
CA LEU A 72 12.76 -16.08 7.49
C LEU A 72 11.44 -16.29 8.24
N VAL A 73 10.36 -15.64 7.79
CA VAL A 73 9.01 -15.79 8.38
C VAL A 73 8.58 -17.25 8.32
N SER A 74 8.70 -17.89 7.15
CA SER A 74 8.33 -19.29 6.93
C SER A 74 9.03 -20.25 7.89
N VAL A 75 10.37 -20.16 7.99
CA VAL A 75 11.16 -21.02 8.88
C VAL A 75 10.74 -20.83 10.34
N ASN A 76 10.54 -19.59 10.77
CA ASN A 76 10.13 -19.30 12.14
C ASN A 76 8.68 -19.74 12.43
N CYS A 77 7.77 -19.67 11.43
CA CYS A 77 6.41 -20.18 11.56
C CYS A 77 6.37 -21.70 11.72
N GLN A 78 7.27 -22.44 11.04
CA GLN A 78 7.43 -23.88 11.26
C GLN A 78 7.86 -24.19 12.70
N THR A 79 8.81 -23.41 13.25
CA THR A 79 9.25 -23.53 14.65
C THR A 79 8.11 -23.24 15.63
N ILE A 80 7.33 -22.18 15.38
CA ILE A 80 6.15 -21.82 16.19
C ILE A 80 5.11 -22.94 16.16
N LYS A 81 4.77 -23.44 14.96
CA LYS A 81 3.84 -24.56 14.79
C LYS A 81 4.31 -25.80 15.56
N ALA A 82 5.59 -26.15 15.45
CA ALA A 82 6.17 -27.27 16.17
C ALA A 82 6.07 -27.08 17.70
N ALA A 83 6.30 -25.87 18.20
CA ALA A 83 6.14 -25.56 19.63
C ALA A 83 4.69 -25.73 20.11
N ILE A 84 3.71 -25.29 19.30
CA ILE A 84 2.28 -25.47 19.60
C ILE A 84 1.93 -26.97 19.63
N ILE A 85 2.29 -27.73 18.58
CA ILE A 85 2.00 -29.17 18.47
C ILE A 85 2.69 -29.95 19.59
N TYR A 86 3.91 -29.59 19.97
CA TYR A 86 4.62 -30.24 21.08
C TYR A 86 3.88 -30.09 22.42
N LYS A 87 3.25 -28.94 22.66
CA LYS A 87 2.44 -28.69 23.87
C LYS A 87 1.02 -29.25 23.75
N GLU A 88 0.49 -29.34 22.53
CA GLU A 88 -0.86 -29.82 22.23
C GLU A 88 -0.84 -30.85 21.08
N PRO A 89 -0.40 -32.10 21.34
CA PRO A 89 -0.22 -33.12 20.29
C PRO A 89 -1.50 -33.45 19.49
N GLN A 90 -2.67 -33.19 20.08
CA GLN A 90 -3.96 -33.42 19.43
C GLN A 90 -4.21 -32.49 18.23
N LEU A 91 -3.43 -31.41 18.10
CA LEU A 91 -3.48 -30.50 16.94
C LEU A 91 -2.72 -31.01 15.73
N LEU A 92 -2.01 -32.14 15.82
CA LEU A 92 -1.27 -32.72 14.70
C LEU A 92 -2.17 -32.97 13.48
N LYS A 93 -3.43 -33.37 13.69
CA LYS A 93 -4.41 -33.56 12.60
C LYS A 93 -4.81 -32.25 11.88
N TYR A 94 -4.45 -31.10 12.43
CA TYR A 94 -4.71 -29.78 11.87
C TYR A 94 -3.41 -29.04 11.53
N GLU A 95 -2.31 -29.77 11.30
CA GLU A 95 -0.97 -29.19 11.09
C GLU A 95 -0.93 -28.14 9.97
N GLU A 96 -1.53 -28.43 8.82
CA GLU A 96 -1.55 -27.51 7.68
C GLU A 96 -2.41 -26.26 7.94
N PRO A 97 -3.68 -26.37 8.39
CA PRO A 97 -4.45 -25.20 8.82
C PRO A 97 -3.76 -24.38 9.92
N LEU A 98 -3.09 -25.05 10.87
CA LEU A 98 -2.33 -24.41 11.93
C LEU A 98 -1.16 -23.58 11.37
N LEU A 99 -0.41 -24.16 10.43
CA LEU A 99 0.68 -23.45 9.76
C LEU A 99 0.18 -22.22 9.02
N ILE A 100 -0.93 -22.33 8.27
CA ILE A 100 -1.52 -21.22 7.52
C ILE A 100 -1.96 -20.10 8.47
N GLY A 101 -2.67 -20.43 9.55
CA GLY A 101 -3.10 -19.45 10.55
C GLY A 101 -1.94 -18.76 11.27
N VAL A 102 -0.87 -19.50 11.57
CA VAL A 102 0.37 -18.93 12.13
C VAL A 102 1.04 -17.99 11.13
N LEU A 103 1.21 -18.42 9.87
CA LEU A 103 1.82 -17.62 8.80
C LEU A 103 1.11 -16.28 8.63
N ASP A 104 -0.23 -16.29 8.54
CA ASP A 104 -1.02 -15.07 8.36
C ASP A 104 -0.84 -14.08 9.52
N ASN A 105 -0.89 -14.56 10.77
CA ASN A 105 -0.70 -13.69 11.93
C ASN A 105 0.74 -13.17 12.03
N VAL A 106 1.74 -14.03 11.87
CA VAL A 106 3.15 -13.63 11.94
C VAL A 106 3.49 -12.66 10.83
N ALA A 107 3.01 -12.87 9.59
CA ALA A 107 3.24 -11.94 8.48
C ALA A 107 2.66 -10.55 8.77
N LYS A 108 1.46 -10.47 9.34
CA LYS A 108 0.84 -9.19 9.76
C LYS A 108 1.66 -8.49 10.84
N MET A 109 2.17 -9.24 11.82
CA MET A 109 3.01 -8.71 12.89
C MET A 109 4.39 -8.25 12.40
N VAL A 110 4.96 -8.92 11.39
CA VAL A 110 6.25 -8.61 10.77
C VAL A 110 6.16 -7.45 9.77
N GLY A 111 4.99 -7.21 9.17
CA GLY A 111 4.75 -6.18 8.15
C GLY A 111 5.45 -4.83 8.40
N PRO A 112 5.30 -4.20 9.58
CA PRO A 112 5.98 -2.94 9.88
C PRO A 112 7.51 -3.01 9.79
N LYS A 113 8.11 -4.11 10.27
CA LYS A 113 9.57 -4.32 10.22
C LYS A 113 10.04 -4.64 8.80
N HIS A 114 9.25 -5.36 8.03
CA HIS A 114 9.53 -5.60 6.61
C HIS A 114 9.53 -4.29 5.82
N TYR A 115 8.51 -3.45 6.01
CA TYR A 115 8.45 -2.13 5.36
C TYR A 115 9.60 -1.21 5.79
N ALA A 116 10.01 -1.26 7.06
CA ALA A 116 11.15 -0.49 7.56
C ALA A 116 12.47 -0.75 6.81
N LEU A 117 12.65 -1.94 6.22
CA LEU A 117 13.81 -2.22 5.37
C LEU A 117 13.78 -1.42 4.07
N PHE A 118 12.60 -1.17 3.52
CA PHE A 118 12.42 -0.36 2.31
C PHE A 118 12.64 1.12 2.61
N LEU A 119 12.20 1.59 3.78
CA LEU A 119 12.52 2.93 4.30
C LEU A 119 14.05 3.13 4.40
N GLN A 120 14.78 2.13 4.91
CA GLN A 120 16.23 2.19 4.97
C GLN A 120 16.86 2.18 3.58
N LYS A 121 16.42 1.29 2.69
CA LYS A 121 17.01 1.10 1.36
C LYS A 121 16.80 2.30 0.44
N ASN A 122 15.66 2.98 0.52
CA ASN A 122 15.30 4.09 -0.38
C ASN A 122 15.42 5.47 0.27
N LYS A 123 16.00 5.54 1.47
CA LYS A 123 16.12 6.77 2.27
C LYS A 123 16.67 7.95 1.47
N GLU A 124 17.71 7.75 0.67
CA GLU A 124 18.35 8.82 -0.09
C GLU A 124 17.39 9.44 -1.11
N LYS A 125 16.68 8.59 -1.87
CA LYS A 125 15.74 9.03 -2.89
C LYS A 125 14.48 9.67 -2.29
N ASP A 126 13.99 9.14 -1.17
CA ASP A 126 12.90 9.76 -0.41
C ASP A 126 13.30 11.13 0.17
N ASN A 127 14.55 11.28 0.64
CA ASN A 127 15.04 12.60 1.07
C ASN A 127 15.13 13.60 -0.10
N GLU A 128 15.59 13.15 -1.27
CA GLU A 128 15.62 13.96 -2.48
C GLU A 128 14.21 14.44 -2.87
N PHE A 129 13.22 13.52 -2.80
CA PHE A 129 11.81 13.86 -3.00
C PHE A 129 11.35 14.96 -2.06
N ILE A 130 11.63 14.85 -0.75
CA ILE A 130 11.22 15.84 0.26
C ILE A 130 11.83 17.22 -0.06
N ILE A 131 13.07 17.27 -0.56
CA ILE A 131 13.71 18.53 -0.96
C ILE A 131 12.95 19.15 -2.14
N HIS A 132 12.64 18.36 -3.17
CA HIS A 132 11.88 18.82 -4.34
C HIS A 132 10.45 19.24 -3.99
N GLN A 133 9.76 18.44 -3.17
CA GLN A 133 8.43 18.74 -2.64
C GLN A 133 8.40 20.12 -1.98
N LYS A 134 9.35 20.40 -1.07
CA LYS A 134 9.45 21.71 -0.38
C LYS A 134 9.76 22.85 -1.35
N LYS A 135 10.64 22.62 -2.33
CA LYS A 135 10.99 23.61 -3.36
C LYS A 135 9.75 24.01 -4.17
N PHE A 136 9.00 23.04 -4.67
CA PHE A 136 7.87 23.30 -5.57
C PHE A 136 6.60 23.74 -4.84
N ALA A 137 6.42 23.38 -3.55
CA ALA A 137 5.26 23.80 -2.76
C ALA A 137 5.12 25.34 -2.64
N GLN A 138 6.20 26.09 -2.90
CA GLN A 138 6.23 27.56 -2.89
C GLN A 138 5.78 28.19 -4.22
N LEU A 139 5.62 27.39 -5.27
CA LEU A 139 5.34 27.86 -6.63
C LEU A 139 3.86 27.76 -6.97
N ASN A 140 3.47 28.42 -8.07
CA ASN A 140 2.17 28.22 -8.70
C ASN A 140 2.11 26.85 -9.40
N LEU A 141 1.72 25.82 -8.65
CA LEU A 141 1.71 24.44 -9.15
C LEU A 141 0.75 24.20 -10.32
N ARG A 142 -0.37 24.92 -10.39
CA ARG A 142 -1.32 24.74 -11.50
C ARG A 142 -0.69 25.16 -12.82
N GLU A 143 0.06 26.26 -12.82
CA GLU A 143 0.81 26.74 -13.98
C GLU A 143 2.02 25.85 -14.28
N LEU A 144 2.81 25.52 -13.26
CA LEU A 144 4.00 24.67 -13.40
C LEU A 144 3.66 23.30 -14.02
N LEU A 145 2.56 22.70 -13.58
CA LEU A 145 2.10 21.37 -14.00
C LEU A 145 1.09 21.43 -15.16
N GLN A 146 0.85 22.63 -15.70
CA GLN A 146 -0.06 22.88 -16.83
C GLN A 146 -1.47 22.30 -16.63
N ILE A 147 -1.98 22.38 -15.39
CA ILE A 147 -3.29 21.84 -15.03
C ILE A 147 -4.38 22.74 -15.61
N SER A 148 -5.26 22.16 -16.42
CA SER A 148 -6.41 22.87 -16.97
C SER A 148 -7.35 23.35 -15.85
N PRO A 149 -7.92 24.57 -15.93
CA PRO A 149 -8.96 25.02 -14.99
C PRO A 149 -10.17 24.07 -14.92
N ASN A 150 -10.49 23.39 -16.02
CA ASN A 150 -11.57 22.39 -16.07
C ASN A 150 -11.23 21.09 -15.34
N HIS A 151 -9.96 20.86 -15.02
CA HIS A 151 -9.49 19.72 -14.24
C HIS A 151 -9.15 20.12 -12.80
N PHE A 152 -9.25 21.40 -12.44
CA PHE A 152 -9.07 21.88 -11.07
C PHE A 152 -9.99 23.09 -10.82
N PRO A 153 -11.31 22.87 -10.84
CA PRO A 153 -12.30 23.96 -10.83
C PRO A 153 -12.30 24.77 -9.53
N PHE A 154 -12.07 24.11 -8.38
CA PHE A 154 -12.10 24.74 -7.06
C PHE A 154 -10.85 24.38 -6.26
N THR A 155 -10.47 25.22 -5.30
CA THR A 155 -9.28 24.99 -4.45
C THR A 155 -9.36 23.70 -3.65
N ASN A 156 -10.56 23.32 -3.22
CA ASN A 156 -10.86 22.14 -2.41
C ASN A 156 -11.30 20.91 -3.20
N THR A 157 -11.24 20.94 -4.55
CA THR A 157 -11.74 19.84 -5.39
C THR A 157 -11.17 18.48 -4.96
N TYR A 158 -9.90 18.42 -4.55
CA TYR A 158 -9.21 17.15 -4.28
C TYR A 158 -8.82 16.95 -2.81
N ASP A 159 -9.49 17.62 -1.87
CA ASP A 159 -9.16 17.53 -0.43
C ASP A 159 -9.31 16.10 0.13
N GLN A 160 -10.30 15.35 -0.36
CA GLN A 160 -10.51 13.97 0.06
C GLN A 160 -9.41 13.04 -0.51
N ALA A 161 -9.06 13.20 -1.79
CA ALA A 161 -7.94 12.47 -2.40
C ALA A 161 -6.62 12.76 -1.68
N MET A 162 -6.39 14.02 -1.30
CA MET A 162 -5.26 14.43 -0.47
C MET A 162 -5.26 13.73 0.90
N THR A 163 -6.43 13.64 1.54
CA THR A 163 -6.57 12.95 2.83
C THR A 163 -6.23 11.47 2.71
N LEU A 164 -6.71 10.79 1.66
CA LEU A 164 -6.39 9.39 1.37
C LEU A 164 -4.89 9.18 1.13
N LEU A 165 -4.28 10.06 0.33
CA LEU A 165 -2.84 10.03 0.03
C LEU A 165 -1.99 10.12 1.30
N ASN A 166 -2.35 11.03 2.22
CA ASN A 166 -1.69 11.20 3.51
C ASN A 166 -1.84 10.00 4.47
N MET A 167 -2.73 9.05 4.17
CA MET A 167 -2.90 7.83 4.96
C MET A 167 -2.12 6.64 4.42
N ILE A 168 -1.52 6.71 3.24
CA ILE A 168 -0.80 5.57 2.64
C ILE A 168 0.30 5.06 3.59
N GLU A 169 1.10 5.97 4.14
CA GLU A 169 2.22 5.65 5.04
C GLU A 169 1.81 5.06 6.39
N LYS A 170 0.51 5.14 6.75
CA LYS A 170 -0.02 4.47 7.95
C LYS A 170 -0.25 2.98 7.73
N SER A 171 -0.25 2.53 6.48
CA SER A 171 -0.39 1.12 6.12
C SER A 171 0.94 0.40 6.35
N THR A 172 0.88 -0.86 6.78
CA THR A 172 2.08 -1.64 7.13
C THR A 172 2.28 -2.88 6.26
N ASN A 173 1.43 -3.07 5.24
CA ASN A 173 1.52 -4.14 4.26
C ASN A 173 1.26 -3.60 2.84
N ALA A 174 1.80 -4.32 1.85
CA ALA A 174 1.78 -3.89 0.45
C ALA A 174 0.35 -3.81 -0.12
N SER A 175 -0.50 -4.79 0.16
CA SER A 175 -1.91 -4.82 -0.29
C SER A 175 -2.67 -3.56 0.15
N SER A 176 -2.51 -3.16 1.42
CA SER A 176 -3.21 -1.99 1.98
C SER A 176 -2.70 -0.68 1.40
N MET A 177 -1.37 -0.55 1.20
CA MET A 177 -0.81 0.62 0.52
C MET A 177 -1.31 0.72 -0.92
N LEU A 178 -1.35 -0.41 -1.64
CA LEU A 178 -1.81 -0.49 -3.02
C LEU A 178 -3.30 -0.16 -3.16
N ASN A 179 -4.15 -0.72 -2.30
CA ASN A 179 -5.57 -0.36 -2.25
C ASN A 179 -5.73 1.14 -2.01
N ARG A 180 -4.91 1.74 -1.13
CA ARG A 180 -4.95 3.18 -0.92
C ARG A 180 -4.55 3.98 -2.16
N LEU A 181 -3.60 3.51 -2.97
CA LEU A 181 -3.28 4.15 -4.25
C LEU A 181 -4.47 4.10 -5.23
N VAL A 182 -5.19 2.97 -5.26
CA VAL A 182 -6.42 2.85 -6.05
C VAL A 182 -7.49 3.82 -5.55
N ASP A 183 -7.71 3.88 -4.24
CA ASP A 183 -8.69 4.79 -3.62
C ASP A 183 -8.39 6.25 -3.99
N VAL A 184 -7.11 6.67 -3.96
CA VAL A 184 -6.70 8.03 -4.34
C VAL A 184 -7.08 8.34 -5.79
N GLN A 185 -6.82 7.42 -6.72
CA GLN A 185 -7.17 7.63 -8.12
C GLN A 185 -8.69 7.66 -8.36
N GLN A 186 -9.43 6.78 -7.69
CA GLN A 186 -10.89 6.77 -7.75
C GLN A 186 -11.48 8.06 -7.19
N GLU A 187 -10.93 8.56 -6.09
CA GLU A 187 -11.37 9.81 -5.48
C GLU A 187 -11.07 11.02 -6.36
N ILE A 188 -9.95 11.05 -7.09
CA ILE A 188 -9.68 12.10 -8.09
C ILE A 188 -10.78 12.14 -9.15
N ASN A 189 -11.15 10.98 -9.70
CA ASN A 189 -12.21 10.90 -10.69
C ASN A 189 -13.56 11.31 -10.09
N HIS A 190 -13.88 10.79 -8.90
CA HIS A 190 -15.11 11.10 -8.18
C HIS A 190 -15.25 12.61 -7.89
N SER A 191 -14.15 13.26 -7.52
CA SER A 191 -14.11 14.70 -7.28
C SER A 191 -14.54 15.52 -8.50
N LEU A 192 -14.18 15.07 -9.70
CA LEU A 192 -14.60 15.70 -10.95
C LEU A 192 -16.05 15.37 -11.31
N GLU A 193 -16.50 14.13 -11.07
CA GLU A 193 -17.90 13.74 -11.25
C GLU A 193 -18.86 14.56 -10.38
N ILE A 194 -18.48 14.88 -9.13
CA ILE A 194 -19.29 15.74 -8.26
C ILE A 194 -19.48 17.14 -8.88
N VAL A 195 -18.44 17.67 -9.53
CA VAL A 195 -18.48 19.01 -10.11
C VAL A 195 -19.23 19.05 -11.45
N TYR A 196 -19.01 18.06 -12.30
CA TYR A 196 -19.46 18.06 -13.69
C TYR A 196 -20.61 17.10 -13.98
N GLY A 197 -21.00 16.24 -13.04
CA GLY A 197 -21.96 15.14 -13.22
C GLY A 197 -21.35 13.88 -13.85
N GLU A 198 -20.17 14.00 -14.44
CA GLU A 198 -19.38 12.91 -15.05
C GLU A 198 -17.90 13.30 -15.07
N VAL A 199 -16.99 12.34 -15.26
CA VAL A 199 -15.58 12.66 -15.51
C VAL A 199 -15.47 13.33 -16.89
N PRO A 200 -14.88 14.55 -17.00
CA PRO A 200 -14.73 15.22 -18.29
C PRO A 200 -13.98 14.34 -19.29
N THR A 201 -14.45 14.26 -20.54
CA THR A 201 -13.80 13.48 -21.61
C THR A 201 -12.39 13.99 -21.99
N SER A 202 -12.05 15.20 -21.55
CA SER A 202 -10.72 15.80 -21.66
C SER A 202 -9.78 15.39 -20.52
N PHE A 203 -10.28 14.71 -19.49
CA PHE A 203 -9.46 14.23 -18.38
C PHE A 203 -8.86 12.86 -18.76
N ASP A 204 -7.64 12.90 -19.27
CA ASP A 204 -6.88 11.73 -19.69
C ASP A 204 -5.75 11.38 -18.69
N ALA A 205 -4.88 10.45 -19.08
CA ALA A 205 -3.78 10.00 -18.23
C ALA A 205 -2.79 11.12 -17.88
N ASP A 206 -2.58 12.08 -18.79
CA ASP A 206 -1.69 13.21 -18.56
C ASP A 206 -2.32 14.18 -17.55
N ALA A 207 -3.62 14.46 -17.68
CA ALA A 207 -4.35 15.24 -16.69
C ALA A 207 -4.32 14.58 -15.30
N LEU A 208 -4.58 13.27 -15.23
CA LEU A 208 -4.47 12.49 -13.98
C LEU A 208 -3.07 12.58 -13.38
N LEU A 209 -2.02 12.46 -14.21
CA LEU A 209 -0.64 12.56 -13.78
C LEU A 209 -0.34 13.94 -13.17
N SER A 210 -0.74 15.03 -13.84
CA SER A 210 -0.56 16.40 -13.33
C SER A 210 -1.31 16.63 -12.01
N ILE A 211 -2.54 16.12 -11.87
CA ILE A 211 -3.27 16.18 -10.60
C ILE A 211 -2.54 15.38 -9.51
N LEU A 212 -2.07 14.17 -9.81
CA LEU A 212 -1.36 13.36 -8.82
C LEU A 212 -0.03 13.98 -8.40
N GLN A 213 0.72 14.59 -9.32
CA GLN A 213 1.92 15.38 -9.01
C GLN A 213 1.58 16.56 -8.10
N PHE A 214 0.50 17.30 -8.39
CA PHE A 214 0.03 18.40 -7.54
C PHE A 214 -0.23 17.89 -6.12
N LEU A 215 -0.96 16.78 -6.00
CA LEU A 215 -1.28 16.17 -4.71
C LEU A 215 -0.02 15.74 -3.98
N LEU A 216 0.90 15.03 -4.63
CA LEU A 216 2.18 14.62 -4.06
C LEU A 216 2.99 15.80 -3.52
N ILE A 217 3.10 16.90 -4.28
CA ILE A 217 3.83 18.10 -3.87
C ILE A 217 3.17 18.77 -2.65
N ARG A 218 1.83 18.81 -2.59
CA ARG A 218 1.07 19.45 -1.51
C ARG A 218 0.79 18.55 -0.30
N SER A 219 1.06 17.25 -0.42
CA SER A 219 0.80 16.26 0.63
C SER A 219 1.83 16.27 1.75
N LYS A 220 1.56 15.45 2.77
CA LYS A 220 2.45 15.15 3.89
C LYS A 220 3.26 13.86 3.67
N ILE A 221 3.16 13.24 2.49
CA ILE A 221 3.89 12.02 2.18
C ILE A 221 5.40 12.31 2.19
N GLN A 222 6.18 11.39 2.75
CA GLN A 222 7.63 11.53 2.91
C GLN A 222 8.42 10.44 2.19
N HIS A 223 7.82 9.25 2.01
CA HIS A 223 8.51 8.06 1.55
C HIS A 223 7.89 7.41 0.29
N PRO A 224 7.60 8.19 -0.78
CA PRO A 224 6.93 7.63 -1.96
C PRO A 224 7.75 6.52 -2.63
N PHE A 225 9.08 6.60 -2.66
CA PHE A 225 9.92 5.59 -3.30
C PHE A 225 10.03 4.31 -2.48
N SER A 226 10.06 4.43 -1.15
CA SER A 226 9.91 3.26 -0.27
C SER A 226 8.58 2.54 -0.50
N ILE A 227 7.47 3.29 -0.60
CA ILE A 227 6.15 2.71 -0.91
C ILE A 227 6.17 2.00 -2.25
N ILE A 228 6.66 2.67 -3.31
CA ILE A 228 6.74 2.12 -4.67
C ILE A 228 7.51 0.80 -4.64
N LYS A 229 8.74 0.81 -4.11
CA LYS A 229 9.60 -0.37 -4.13
C LYS A 229 9.06 -1.50 -3.27
N PHE A 230 8.38 -1.18 -2.18
CA PHE A 230 7.74 -2.18 -1.33
C PHE A 230 6.53 -2.82 -2.03
N ILE A 231 5.68 -2.06 -2.69
CA ILE A 231 4.56 -2.64 -3.45
C ILE A 231 5.08 -3.44 -4.64
N GLU A 232 6.02 -2.88 -5.43
CA GLU A 232 6.62 -3.54 -6.60
C GLU A 232 7.29 -4.88 -6.26
N SER A 233 7.84 -5.02 -5.05
CA SER A 233 8.49 -6.27 -4.64
C SER A 233 7.50 -7.43 -4.47
N HIS A 234 6.21 -7.13 -4.29
CA HIS A 234 5.11 -8.09 -4.18
C HIS A 234 4.37 -8.31 -5.52
N PHE A 235 4.75 -7.59 -6.59
CA PHE A 235 4.13 -7.69 -7.90
C PHE A 235 4.73 -8.78 -8.78
N THR A 236 3.84 -9.45 -9.50
CA THR A 236 4.13 -10.31 -10.64
C THR A 236 3.83 -9.58 -11.95
N SER A 237 4.30 -10.13 -13.07
CA SER A 237 4.05 -9.54 -14.40
C SER A 237 2.57 -9.40 -14.73
N LYS A 238 1.71 -10.27 -14.19
CA LYS A 238 0.25 -10.22 -14.40
C LYS A 238 -0.39 -9.02 -13.72
N ASP A 239 0.13 -8.61 -12.56
CA ASP A 239 -0.47 -7.54 -11.76
C ASP A 239 -0.39 -6.17 -12.48
N TYR A 240 0.62 -5.95 -13.32
CA TYR A 240 0.77 -4.75 -14.14
C TYR A 240 -0.32 -4.57 -15.21
N SER A 241 -1.07 -5.62 -15.54
CA SER A 241 -2.18 -5.56 -16.50
C SER A 241 -3.53 -5.19 -15.86
N THR A 242 -3.54 -4.89 -14.56
CA THR A 242 -4.75 -4.61 -13.78
C THR A 242 -4.84 -3.15 -13.36
N GLN A 243 -5.97 -2.76 -12.74
CA GLN A 243 -6.11 -1.43 -12.12
C GLN A 243 -4.98 -1.18 -11.10
N TYR A 244 -4.56 -2.19 -10.34
CA TYR A 244 -3.44 -2.07 -9.42
C TYR A 244 -2.12 -1.73 -10.11
N GLY A 245 -1.87 -2.34 -11.28
CA GLY A 245 -0.75 -2.01 -12.16
C GLY A 245 -0.80 -0.55 -12.59
N PHE A 246 -1.94 -0.11 -13.11
CA PHE A 246 -2.14 1.27 -13.53
C PHE A 246 -1.93 2.27 -12.38
N SER A 247 -2.49 2.01 -11.20
CA SER A 247 -2.35 2.89 -10.04
C SER A 247 -0.90 3.00 -9.57
N LEU A 248 -0.20 1.88 -9.45
CA LEU A 248 1.20 1.87 -9.06
C LEU A 248 2.07 2.58 -10.11
N THR A 249 1.90 2.27 -11.40
CA THR A 249 2.68 2.90 -12.47
C THR A 249 2.46 4.41 -12.52
N THR A 250 1.20 4.87 -12.42
CA THR A 250 0.89 6.31 -12.42
C THR A 250 1.51 7.00 -11.21
N PHE A 251 1.42 6.39 -10.02
CA PHE A 251 2.05 6.92 -8.81
C PHE A 251 3.58 6.97 -8.92
N THR A 252 4.20 5.93 -9.47
CA THR A 252 5.64 5.89 -9.72
C THR A 252 6.08 6.99 -10.68
N ILE A 253 5.38 7.16 -11.81
CA ILE A 253 5.70 8.21 -12.78
C ILE A 253 5.51 9.59 -12.14
N ALA A 254 4.45 9.79 -11.36
CA ALA A 254 4.20 11.06 -10.66
C ALA A 254 5.32 11.39 -9.66
N ALA A 255 5.79 10.41 -8.88
CA ALA A 255 6.88 10.61 -7.93
C ALA A 255 8.24 10.85 -8.62
N GLU A 256 8.58 10.06 -9.64
CA GLU A 256 9.83 10.20 -10.40
C GLU A 256 9.90 11.54 -11.14
N SER A 257 8.81 11.95 -11.77
CA SER A 257 8.75 13.21 -12.52
C SER A 257 8.96 14.42 -11.63
N ILE A 258 8.53 14.41 -10.36
CA ILE A 258 8.82 15.50 -9.40
C ILE A 258 10.33 15.72 -9.22
N LEU A 259 11.14 14.65 -9.20
CA LEU A 259 12.60 14.79 -9.14
C LEU A 259 13.18 15.42 -10.42
N GLN A 260 12.47 15.26 -11.54
CA GLN A 260 12.90 15.71 -12.86
C GLN A 260 12.27 17.04 -13.29
N ILE A 261 11.40 17.67 -12.49
CA ILE A 261 10.81 18.96 -12.84
C ILE A 261 11.92 20.00 -13.00
N THR A 262 12.23 20.34 -14.25
CA THR A 262 13.11 21.44 -14.64
C THR A 262 12.29 22.72 -14.74
N GLY A 263 11.80 23.21 -13.60
CA GLY A 263 11.02 24.44 -13.53
C GLY A 263 11.73 25.52 -12.72
N ASN A 264 12.13 26.61 -13.38
CA ASN A 264 12.35 27.89 -12.72
C ASN A 264 11.03 28.67 -12.81
N ALA A 265 10.07 28.39 -11.92
CA ALA A 265 8.93 29.30 -11.80
C ALA A 265 9.37 30.51 -10.96
N ASP A 266 9.10 31.71 -11.47
CA ASP A 266 9.45 32.97 -10.81
C ASP A 266 8.68 33.05 -9.47
N PRO A 267 9.34 33.18 -8.31
CA PRO A 267 8.67 33.23 -7.00
C PRO A 267 7.67 34.40 -6.85
N ARG A 268 7.64 35.33 -7.80
CA ARG A 268 6.86 36.57 -7.75
C ARG A 268 5.40 36.46 -8.18
N SER A 269 4.90 35.29 -8.59
CA SER A 269 3.46 35.07 -8.81
C SER A 269 2.69 34.81 -7.50
N THR A 270 2.95 35.60 -6.46
CA THR A 270 2.14 35.62 -5.25
C THR A 270 1.00 36.62 -5.42
N VAL A 271 -0.05 36.24 -6.15
CA VAL A 271 -1.38 36.83 -5.93
C VAL A 271 -2.40 35.69 -5.98
N LEU A 272 -2.88 35.32 -4.79
CA LEU A 272 -4.16 34.64 -4.60
C LEU A 272 -5.23 35.48 -5.29
N ASN A 273 -5.66 35.08 -6.48
CA ASN A 273 -6.93 35.57 -7.02
C ASN A 273 -8.01 34.57 -6.62
N ASP A 274 -8.58 34.82 -5.44
CA ASP A 274 -9.88 34.30 -5.00
C ASP A 274 -10.98 34.94 -5.86
N SER A 275 -11.08 34.53 -7.13
CA SER A 275 -12.17 34.94 -8.01
C SER A 275 -12.62 33.77 -8.87
N PRO A 276 -13.94 33.50 -8.98
CA PRO A 276 -14.45 32.45 -9.84
C PRO A 276 -14.18 32.82 -11.31
N LEU A 277 -13.37 32.01 -12.01
CA LEU A 277 -12.99 32.22 -13.42
C LEU A 277 -14.03 31.66 -14.40
N LEU A 278 -15.33 31.89 -14.13
CA LEU A 278 -16.37 31.64 -15.13
C LEU A 278 -16.71 32.94 -15.84
N ASN A 279 -15.91 33.28 -16.84
CA ASN A 279 -16.39 33.98 -18.03
C ASN A 279 -15.30 33.98 -19.10
N THR A 280 -15.45 33.14 -20.13
CA THR A 280 -15.49 33.59 -21.53
C THR A 280 -15.70 32.44 -22.51
N LYS A 281 -16.76 32.62 -23.30
CA LYS A 281 -17.13 32.05 -24.60
C LYS A 281 -16.27 30.92 -25.19
N ILE A 282 -16.94 29.78 -25.32
CA ILE A 282 -16.66 28.67 -26.23
C ILE A 282 -16.37 29.21 -27.64
N THR A 283 -15.20 28.88 -28.19
CA THR A 283 -15.02 28.76 -29.64
C THR A 283 -14.59 27.34 -29.95
N SER A 284 -15.37 26.72 -30.82
CA SER A 284 -15.35 25.32 -31.23
C SER A 284 -14.03 24.93 -31.88
N PHE A 285 -13.39 23.86 -31.38
CA PHE A 285 -12.44 23.06 -32.15
C PHE A 285 -13.09 21.71 -32.46
N THR A 286 -13.14 21.38 -33.75
CA THR A 286 -13.62 20.11 -34.30
C THR A 286 -12.71 18.95 -33.87
N PRO A 287 -13.27 17.81 -33.40
CA PRO A 287 -12.47 16.66 -33.02
C PRO A 287 -12.08 15.82 -34.25
N SER A 288 -10.84 15.33 -34.27
CA SER A 288 -10.43 14.16 -35.06
C SER A 288 -10.70 12.87 -34.26
N PRO A 289 -10.94 11.72 -34.93
CA PRO A 289 -11.63 10.59 -34.31
C PRO A 289 -10.73 9.84 -33.33
N LYS A 290 -11.15 9.74 -32.06
CA LYS A 290 -10.53 8.89 -31.03
C LYS A 290 -11.02 7.45 -31.15
N LEU A 291 -10.10 6.49 -31.03
CA LEU A 291 -10.41 5.12 -30.63
C LEU A 291 -10.94 5.16 -29.19
N SER A 292 -12.19 4.74 -29.01
CA SER A 292 -12.82 4.54 -27.70
C SER A 292 -12.52 3.14 -27.19
N LEU A 293 -11.94 3.02 -25.99
CA LEU A 293 -11.98 1.79 -25.20
C LEU A 293 -12.85 2.05 -23.95
N PRO A 294 -13.90 1.25 -23.69
CA PRO A 294 -14.74 1.42 -22.52
C PRO A 294 -14.09 0.79 -21.28
N LEU A 295 -13.93 1.57 -20.21
CA LEU A 295 -13.54 1.10 -18.89
C LEU A 295 -14.79 0.67 -18.11
N HIS A 296 -15.03 -0.63 -18.09
CA HIS A 296 -15.91 -1.27 -17.10
C HIS A 296 -15.12 -2.39 -16.43
N PHE A 297 -14.72 -2.18 -15.17
CA PHE A 297 -14.24 -3.28 -14.33
C PHE A 297 -14.81 -3.16 -12.92
N MET A 298 -15.58 -4.19 -12.56
CA MET A 298 -16.10 -4.43 -11.23
C MET A 298 -14.97 -4.80 -10.28
N VAL A 299 -14.98 -4.19 -9.10
CA VAL A 299 -14.06 -4.47 -7.99
C VAL A 299 -14.46 -5.79 -7.33
N ALA A 300 -13.56 -6.77 -7.33
CA ALA A 300 -13.65 -7.95 -6.47
C ALA A 300 -12.74 -7.74 -5.25
N SER A 301 -13.31 -7.23 -4.16
CA SER A 301 -12.64 -7.09 -2.87
C SER A 301 -12.70 -8.42 -2.09
N GLY A 302 -11.55 -8.93 -1.68
CA GLY A 302 -11.44 -9.96 -0.64
C GLY A 302 -10.56 -11.14 -1.04
N MET A 303 -9.61 -11.49 -0.18
CA MET A 303 -8.69 -12.67 -0.24
C MET A 303 -7.27 -12.46 -0.81
N VAL A 304 -6.74 -11.24 -0.88
CA VAL A 304 -5.37 -11.02 -1.42
C VAL A 304 -4.25 -11.46 -0.45
N ASP A 305 -4.46 -11.33 0.86
CA ASP A 305 -3.37 -11.45 1.85
C ASP A 305 -2.84 -12.88 2.02
N SER A 306 -3.71 -13.91 2.03
CA SER A 306 -3.26 -15.31 2.15
C SER A 306 -2.66 -15.85 0.86
N GLN A 307 -3.12 -15.37 -0.31
CA GLN A 307 -2.57 -15.78 -1.60
C GLN A 307 -1.20 -15.17 -1.87
N MET A 308 -0.92 -13.94 -1.40
CA MET A 308 0.40 -13.32 -1.57
C MET A 308 1.50 -14.06 -0.80
N VAL A 309 1.22 -14.53 0.42
CA VAL A 309 2.19 -15.33 1.19
C VAL A 309 2.38 -16.71 0.54
N MET A 310 1.31 -17.37 0.11
CA MET A 310 1.35 -18.68 -0.55
C MET A 310 2.02 -18.67 -1.93
N LYS A 311 2.06 -17.54 -2.65
CA LYS A 311 2.76 -17.41 -3.95
C LYS A 311 4.29 -17.61 -3.85
N TYR A 312 4.86 -17.54 -2.65
CA TYR A 312 6.30 -17.72 -2.41
C TYR A 312 6.62 -19.05 -1.71
N PHE A 313 5.64 -19.97 -1.67
CA PHE A 313 5.81 -21.38 -1.29
C PHE A 313 5.71 -22.27 -2.52
#